data_AF-A0A822D640-F1
#
_entry.id   AF-A0A822D640-F1
#
_cell.length_a   1.000
_cell.length_b   1.000
_cell.length_c   1.000
_cell.angle_alpha   90.00
_cell.angle_beta   90.00
_cell.angle_gamma   90.00
#
_symmetry.space_group_name_H-M   'P 1'
#
loop_
_entity.id
_entity.type
_entity.pdbx_description
1 polymer ?
#
loop_
_entity_poly.entity_id
_entity_poly.type
_entity_poly.pdbx_seq_one_letter_code
_entity_poly.pdbx_strand_id
1 'polypeptide(L)'
;IEMGTLVALNNGRRERMDHLSSKSFRIDMKAREISFSYLDYLLNNINENENIRIVGIIGRQSTGKSYLLNKIFQTRFAVAAGRCTDGIWMSYVFLENIHFIILDCEGLFSDQRTDDEEIKLISLLTAVCDITILSQDLGFSRFQDHLFAFLSQAVEKISKSEKLFKGILLVAIRDISDSNAQESFDAAEKKFLDLQSKGKSGFLEQLFSNTFKVQLVHHFENRNFDYEIKGLRQLFFNYINTELHTSHRWENGKNLADHLKILLVQLYTDDFIDSHEIHCEMKLAELIERMKKAWTRFYLDDEENIALNEQIIKTIFDNKEYLIK
;
A
#
# COMPACT_ATOMS: atom_id res chain seq x y z
N ILE A 1 0.55 1.89 -12.68
CA ILE A 1 1.38 2.21 -13.86
C ILE A 1 0.68 1.56 -15.04
N GLU A 2 0.51 2.30 -16.13
CA GLU A 2 -0.16 1.86 -17.35
C GLU A 2 0.71 2.30 -18.54
N MET A 3 1.18 1.34 -19.34
CA MET A 3 2.09 1.60 -20.46
C MET A 3 3.33 2.39 -20.02
N GLY A 4 3.89 2.05 -18.86
CA GLY A 4 5.08 2.71 -18.31
C GLY A 4 4.85 4.15 -17.82
N THR A 5 3.59 4.59 -17.64
CA THR A 5 3.26 5.90 -17.05
C THR A 5 2.57 5.73 -15.69
N LEU A 6 2.96 6.53 -14.68
CA LEU A 6 2.21 6.60 -13.42
C LEU A 6 0.92 7.38 -13.67
N VAL A 7 -0.20 6.67 -13.53
CA VAL A 7 -1.55 7.24 -13.64
C VAL A 7 -2.14 7.24 -12.24
N ALA A 8 -2.21 8.42 -11.63
CA ALA A 8 -2.88 8.61 -10.35
C ALA A 8 -4.36 8.92 -10.60
N LEU A 9 -5.23 8.43 -9.71
CA LEU A 9 -6.64 8.81 -9.71
C LEU A 9 -6.83 9.98 -8.75
N ASN A 10 -7.26 11.12 -9.28
CA ASN A 10 -7.66 12.27 -8.49
C ASN A 10 -9.18 12.41 -8.56
N ASN A 11 -9.87 12.17 -7.44
CA ASN A 11 -11.34 12.12 -7.38
C ASN A 11 -11.99 11.20 -8.43
N GLY A 12 -11.39 10.03 -8.67
CA GLY A 12 -11.86 9.05 -9.65
C GLY A 12 -11.61 9.41 -11.11
N ARG A 13 -10.92 10.53 -11.39
CA ARG A 13 -10.45 10.88 -12.73
C ARG A 13 -8.99 10.49 -12.91
N ARG A 14 -8.66 9.93 -14.07
CA ARG A 14 -7.28 9.59 -14.45
C ARG A 14 -6.50 10.87 -14.72
N GLU A 15 -5.43 11.07 -13.98
CA GLU A 15 -4.45 12.11 -14.24
C GLU A 15 -3.12 11.44 -14.61
N ARG A 16 -2.68 11.65 -15.85
CA ARG A 16 -1.37 11.17 -16.32
C ARG A 16 -0.30 12.13 -15.82
N MET A 17 0.69 11.59 -15.13
CA MET A 17 1.80 12.38 -14.61
C MET A 17 3.00 12.35 -15.56
N ASP A 18 2.80 12.80 -16.80
CA ASP A 18 3.82 12.76 -17.87
C ASP A 18 5.08 13.59 -17.53
N HIS A 19 4.94 14.58 -16.64
CA HIS A 19 6.00 15.46 -16.12
C HIS A 19 6.90 14.80 -15.06
N LEU A 20 6.60 13.56 -14.64
CA LEU A 20 7.51 12.78 -13.80
C LEU A 20 8.76 12.30 -14.56
N SER A 21 8.79 12.41 -15.90
CA SER A 21 9.90 11.97 -16.75
C SER A 21 11.08 12.98 -16.88
N SER A 22 11.05 14.11 -16.15
CA SER A 22 12.02 15.20 -16.35
C SER A 22 13.43 14.92 -15.78
N LYS A 23 14.48 15.47 -16.43
CA LYS A 23 15.92 15.25 -16.16
C LYS A 23 16.44 15.60 -14.75
N SER A 24 15.65 16.30 -13.93
CA SER A 24 15.97 16.59 -12.52
C SER A 24 15.04 15.77 -11.63
N PHE A 25 15.30 14.47 -11.52
CA PHE A 25 14.41 13.54 -10.84
C PHE A 25 14.73 13.48 -9.34
N ARG A 26 13.93 14.16 -8.52
CA ARG A 26 13.99 14.12 -7.06
C ARG A 26 12.69 13.52 -6.52
N ILE A 27 12.76 12.32 -5.92
CA ILE A 27 11.60 11.57 -5.44
C ILE A 27 10.80 12.40 -4.42
N ASP A 28 11.48 13.11 -3.53
CA ASP A 28 10.87 13.94 -2.49
C ASP A 28 10.00 15.07 -3.04
N MET A 29 10.37 15.66 -4.18
CA MET A 29 9.57 16.68 -4.85
C MET A 29 8.38 16.06 -5.57
N LYS A 30 8.61 14.95 -6.27
CA LYS A 30 7.57 14.27 -7.05
C LYS A 30 6.49 13.62 -6.21
N ALA A 31 6.86 13.06 -5.06
CA ALA A 31 5.90 12.50 -4.11
C ALA A 31 4.91 13.56 -3.62
N ARG A 32 5.31 14.84 -3.51
CA ARG A 32 4.41 15.94 -3.13
C ARG A 32 3.42 16.34 -4.22
N GLU A 33 3.74 16.07 -5.49
CA GLU A 33 2.82 16.32 -6.61
C GLU A 33 1.67 15.30 -6.62
N ILE A 34 1.83 14.15 -5.94
CA ILE A 34 0.77 13.14 -5.80
C ILE A 34 -0.21 13.56 -4.70
N SER A 35 -1.49 13.60 -5.05
CA SER A 35 -2.58 13.76 -4.08
C SER A 35 -3.55 12.59 -4.13
N PHE A 36 -3.93 12.10 -2.95
CA PHE A 36 -5.06 11.19 -2.77
C PHE A 36 -6.38 11.94 -2.52
N SER A 37 -6.39 13.26 -2.76
CA SER A 37 -7.54 14.13 -2.68
C SER A 37 -8.24 14.07 -1.32
N TYR A 38 -9.54 13.76 -1.25
CA TYR A 38 -10.26 13.64 0.02
C TYR A 38 -9.63 12.63 1.00
N LEU A 39 -8.96 11.57 0.50
CA LEU A 39 -8.27 10.62 1.37
C LEU A 39 -7.05 11.24 2.06
N ASP A 40 -6.35 12.19 1.42
CA ASP A 40 -5.26 12.93 2.09
C ASP A 40 -5.80 13.67 3.31
N TYR A 41 -6.98 14.30 3.19
CA TYR A 41 -7.62 14.98 4.32
C TYR A 41 -7.96 14.01 5.45
N LEU A 42 -8.56 12.86 5.14
CA LEU A 42 -8.89 11.86 6.15
C LEU A 42 -7.64 11.31 6.84
N LEU A 43 -6.62 10.94 6.07
CA LEU A 43 -5.36 10.43 6.58
C LEU A 43 -4.65 11.45 7.47
N ASN A 44 -4.59 12.72 7.05
CA ASN A 44 -3.92 13.77 7.83
C ASN A 44 -4.60 14.08 9.18
N ASN A 45 -5.85 13.66 9.38
CA ASN A 45 -6.57 13.82 10.65
C ASN A 45 -6.37 12.65 11.62
N ILE A 46 -5.69 11.58 11.21
CA ILE A 46 -5.39 10.44 12.10
C ILE A 46 -4.12 10.76 12.88
N ASN A 47 -4.24 10.80 14.21
CA ASN A 47 -3.19 11.22 15.14
C ASN A 47 -2.29 10.05 15.59
N GLU A 48 -1.25 10.37 16.35
CA GLU A 48 -0.18 9.41 16.68
C GLU A 48 -0.60 8.24 17.58
N ASN A 49 -1.67 8.42 18.35
CA ASN A 49 -2.19 7.41 19.26
C ASN A 49 -3.33 6.59 18.65
N GLU A 50 -3.64 6.80 17.37
CA GLU A 50 -4.74 6.12 16.67
C GLU A 50 -4.22 4.97 15.82
N ASN A 51 -4.94 3.83 15.88
CA ASN A 51 -4.49 2.61 15.21
C ASN A 51 -4.78 2.66 13.71
N ILE A 52 -3.74 2.66 12.89
CA ILE A 52 -3.86 2.56 11.43
C ILE A 52 -3.50 1.14 10.98
N ARG A 53 -4.36 0.50 10.19
CA ARG A 53 -4.11 -0.83 9.62
C ARG A 53 -4.41 -0.88 8.14
N ILE A 54 -3.51 -1.47 7.37
CA ILE A 54 -3.62 -1.53 5.91
C ILE A 54 -3.87 -2.96 5.49
N VAL A 55 -4.95 -3.18 4.73
CA VAL A 55 -5.32 -4.50 4.22
C VAL A 55 -5.40 -4.45 2.71
N GLY A 56 -4.60 -5.26 2.04
CA GLY A 56 -4.59 -5.37 0.58
C GLY A 56 -5.06 -6.73 0.12
N ILE A 57 -5.59 -6.83 -1.10
CA ILE A 57 -5.93 -8.11 -1.73
C ILE A 57 -5.20 -8.27 -3.06
N ILE A 58 -4.60 -9.44 -3.27
CA ILE A 58 -3.98 -9.87 -4.53
C ILE A 58 -4.63 -11.17 -5.00
N GLY A 59 -4.56 -11.44 -6.30
CA GLY A 59 -5.08 -12.67 -6.88
C GLY A 59 -5.41 -12.50 -8.36
N ARG A 60 -5.76 -13.61 -9.01
CA ARG A 60 -6.08 -13.65 -10.44
C ARG A 60 -7.22 -12.68 -10.80
N GLN A 61 -7.29 -12.31 -12.07
CA GLN A 61 -8.44 -11.59 -12.61
C GLN A 61 -9.76 -12.36 -12.46
N SER A 62 -10.82 -11.61 -12.18
CA SER A 62 -12.20 -12.09 -12.03
C SER A 62 -12.43 -13.14 -10.93
N THR A 63 -11.61 -13.16 -9.87
CA THR A 63 -11.80 -14.00 -8.68
C THR A 63 -12.58 -13.30 -7.57
N GLY A 64 -13.46 -12.34 -7.91
CA GLY A 64 -14.31 -11.61 -6.96
C GLY A 64 -13.60 -10.97 -5.75
N LYS A 65 -12.37 -10.49 -5.91
CA LYS A 65 -11.58 -9.81 -4.86
C LYS A 65 -12.33 -8.64 -4.22
N SER A 66 -12.82 -7.73 -5.04
CA SER A 66 -13.59 -6.55 -4.64
C SER A 66 -14.86 -6.93 -3.87
N TYR A 67 -15.53 -8.02 -4.26
CA TYR A 67 -16.69 -8.55 -3.55
C TYR A 67 -16.32 -9.03 -2.13
N LEU A 68 -15.21 -9.77 -2.00
CA LEU A 68 -14.73 -10.24 -0.70
C LEU A 68 -14.37 -9.06 0.22
N LEU A 69 -13.67 -8.04 -0.29
CA LEU A 69 -13.37 -6.84 0.48
C LEU A 69 -14.64 -6.09 0.91
N ASN A 70 -15.61 -5.94 0.01
CA ASN A 70 -16.90 -5.34 0.33
C ASN A 70 -17.63 -6.11 1.43
N LYS A 71 -17.54 -7.44 1.44
CA LYS A 71 -18.16 -8.26 2.50
C LYS A 71 -17.39 -8.20 3.81
N ILE A 72 -16.06 -8.21 3.81
CA ILE A 72 -15.27 -8.17 5.05
C ILE A 72 -15.30 -6.76 5.67
N PHE A 73 -15.08 -5.71 4.90
CA PHE A 73 -14.87 -4.35 5.42
C PHE A 73 -16.04 -3.39 5.15
N GLN A 74 -17.12 -3.86 4.52
CA GLN A 74 -18.28 -3.02 4.15
C GLN A 74 -17.90 -1.86 3.20
N THR A 75 -16.86 -2.07 2.40
CA THR A 75 -16.47 -1.15 1.32
C THR A 75 -17.46 -1.19 0.17
N ARG A 76 -17.28 -0.28 -0.80
CA ARG A 76 -18.14 -0.15 -1.99
C ARG A 76 -17.35 -0.18 -3.30
N PHE A 77 -16.34 -1.04 -3.39
CA PHE A 77 -15.63 -1.26 -4.65
C PHE A 77 -16.59 -1.81 -5.70
N ALA A 78 -16.37 -1.43 -6.96
CA ALA A 78 -17.18 -1.94 -8.07
C ALA A 78 -16.99 -3.45 -8.22
N VAL A 79 -18.08 -4.17 -8.53
CA VAL A 79 -18.06 -5.62 -8.75
C VAL A 79 -18.72 -5.90 -10.10
N ALA A 80 -18.00 -6.57 -10.99
CA ALA A 80 -18.51 -7.06 -12.26
C ALA A 80 -17.94 -8.43 -12.60
N ALA A 81 -18.61 -9.16 -13.51
CA ALA A 81 -18.14 -10.46 -14.00
C ALA A 81 -16.86 -10.35 -14.86
N GLY A 82 -16.63 -9.20 -15.49
CA GLY A 82 -15.41 -8.85 -16.23
C GLY A 82 -14.43 -7.99 -15.42
N ARG A 83 -13.38 -7.49 -16.07
CA ARG A 83 -12.45 -6.52 -15.48
C ARG A 83 -13.23 -5.30 -14.99
N CYS A 84 -13.23 -5.09 -13.67
CA CYS A 84 -13.86 -3.94 -13.01
C CYS A 84 -12.87 -3.06 -12.24
N THR A 85 -11.71 -3.62 -11.87
CA THR A 85 -10.64 -2.91 -11.16
C THR A 85 -9.47 -2.71 -12.11
N ASP A 86 -9.10 -1.46 -12.34
CA ASP A 86 -7.88 -1.04 -13.05
C ASP A 86 -6.96 -0.31 -12.08
N GLY A 87 -5.76 -0.85 -11.85
CA GLY A 87 -4.80 -0.34 -10.88
C GLY A 87 -5.10 -0.76 -9.44
N ILE A 88 -4.79 0.12 -8.48
CA ILE A 88 -5.05 -0.11 -7.05
C ILE A 88 -6.05 0.94 -6.60
N TRP A 89 -7.16 0.49 -6.03
CA TRP A 89 -8.19 1.34 -5.46
C TRP A 89 -8.07 1.34 -3.94
N MET A 90 -8.26 2.51 -3.36
CA MET A 90 -8.14 2.71 -1.92
C MET A 90 -9.50 3.10 -1.33
N SER A 91 -9.86 2.50 -0.19
CA SER A 91 -11.02 2.87 0.60
C SER A 91 -10.63 3.03 2.06
N TYR A 92 -11.25 3.99 2.74
CA TYR A 92 -11.07 4.25 4.16
C TYR A 92 -12.28 3.73 4.94
N VAL A 93 -12.03 2.96 5.99
CA VAL A 93 -13.06 2.42 6.89
C VAL A 93 -12.61 2.63 8.33
N PHE A 94 -13.48 3.20 9.18
CA PHE A 94 -13.23 3.27 10.61
C PHE A 94 -14.13 2.25 11.33
N LEU A 95 -13.51 1.28 12.01
CA LEU A 95 -14.21 0.16 12.63
C LEU A 95 -13.46 -0.32 13.87
N GLU A 96 -14.17 -0.57 14.97
CA GLU A 96 -13.59 -1.04 16.24
C GLU A 96 -12.40 -0.19 16.72
N ASN A 97 -12.49 1.14 16.60
CA ASN A 97 -11.43 2.10 16.93
C ASN A 97 -10.11 1.92 16.14
N ILE A 98 -10.21 1.35 14.93
CA ILE A 98 -9.10 1.17 14.01
C ILE A 98 -9.44 1.87 12.69
N HIS A 99 -8.47 2.64 12.18
CA HIS A 99 -8.50 3.24 10.85
C HIS A 99 -7.96 2.23 9.83
N PHE A 100 -8.85 1.64 9.05
CA PHE A 100 -8.50 0.72 7.99
C PHE A 100 -8.34 1.44 6.66
N ILE A 101 -7.21 1.16 6.00
CA ILE A 101 -6.98 1.50 4.59
C ILE A 101 -7.06 0.20 3.80
N ILE A 102 -8.11 0.07 3.00
CA ILE A 102 -8.38 -1.12 2.21
C ILE A 102 -7.91 -0.89 0.78
N LEU A 103 -7.01 -1.75 0.29
CA LEU A 103 -6.43 -1.70 -1.05
C LEU A 103 -6.98 -2.84 -1.92
N ASP A 104 -7.83 -2.50 -2.89
CA ASP A 104 -8.31 -3.43 -3.90
C ASP A 104 -7.39 -3.37 -5.13
N CYS A 105 -6.63 -4.43 -5.37
CA CYS A 105 -5.74 -4.51 -6.51
C CYS A 105 -6.46 -5.12 -7.71
N GLU A 106 -6.15 -4.58 -8.89
CA GLU A 106 -6.44 -5.22 -10.16
C GLU A 106 -6.01 -6.69 -10.16
N GLY A 107 -6.77 -7.51 -10.87
CA GLY A 107 -6.45 -8.92 -11.02
C GLY A 107 -5.22 -9.16 -11.88
N LEU A 108 -4.34 -10.01 -11.37
CA LEU A 108 -3.07 -10.39 -12.01
C LEU A 108 -3.28 -11.38 -13.16
N PHE A 109 -2.24 -11.50 -13.99
CA PHE A 109 -2.10 -12.34 -15.17
C PHE A 109 -3.16 -12.05 -16.23
N SER A 110 -3.33 -10.76 -16.54
CA SER A 110 -4.16 -10.32 -17.66
C SER A 110 -3.28 -9.98 -18.86
N ASP A 111 -3.80 -10.13 -20.08
CA ASP A 111 -3.07 -9.75 -21.31
C ASP A 111 -2.83 -8.24 -21.46
N GLN A 112 -3.29 -7.44 -20.49
CA GLN A 112 -3.31 -5.97 -20.56
C GLN A 112 -2.16 -5.31 -19.79
N ARG A 113 -1.41 -6.08 -18.99
CA ARG A 113 -0.25 -5.59 -18.23
C ARG A 113 0.97 -6.44 -18.53
N THR A 114 2.14 -5.82 -18.43
CA THR A 114 3.40 -6.56 -18.47
C THR A 114 3.70 -7.17 -17.10
N ASP A 115 4.56 -8.20 -17.08
CA ASP A 115 5.05 -8.80 -15.83
C ASP A 115 5.65 -7.74 -14.88
N ASP A 116 6.39 -6.75 -15.41
CA ASP A 116 6.95 -5.66 -14.61
C ASP A 116 5.87 -4.78 -13.96
N GLU A 117 4.80 -4.46 -14.70
CA GLU A 117 3.68 -3.69 -14.16
C GLU A 117 2.92 -4.46 -13.06
N GLU A 118 2.76 -5.77 -13.22
CA GLU A 118 2.14 -6.64 -12.21
C GLU A 118 3.03 -6.81 -10.97
N ILE A 119 4.35 -6.97 -11.15
CA ILE A 119 5.30 -7.01 -10.04
C ILE A 119 5.24 -5.69 -9.27
N LYS A 120 5.21 -4.53 -9.95
CA LYS A 120 5.10 -3.21 -9.29
C LYS A 120 3.81 -3.06 -8.46
N LEU A 121 2.68 -3.60 -8.94
CA LEU A 121 1.44 -3.64 -8.16
C LEU A 121 1.61 -4.46 -6.88
N ILE A 122 2.16 -5.67 -7.00
CA ILE A 122 2.38 -6.59 -5.89
C ILE A 122 3.35 -5.98 -4.87
N SER A 123 4.47 -5.42 -5.34
CA SER A 123 5.48 -4.74 -4.52
C SER A 123 4.87 -3.64 -3.66
N LEU A 124 3.99 -2.79 -4.22
CA LEU A 124 3.35 -1.75 -3.43
C LEU A 124 2.50 -2.35 -2.30
N LEU A 125 1.64 -3.34 -2.63
CA LEU A 125 0.75 -3.94 -1.62
C LEU A 125 1.56 -4.62 -0.52
N THR A 126 2.52 -5.48 -0.86
CA THR A 126 3.27 -6.25 0.14
C THR A 126 4.19 -5.38 0.99
N ALA A 127 4.69 -4.27 0.45
CA ALA A 127 5.50 -3.33 1.22
C ALA A 127 4.71 -2.63 2.33
N VAL A 128 3.48 -2.19 2.06
CA VAL A 128 2.72 -1.34 2.99
C VAL A 128 1.67 -2.09 3.81
N CYS A 129 1.14 -3.21 3.32
CA CYS A 129 0.05 -3.89 4.01
C CYS A 129 0.50 -4.50 5.33
N ASP A 130 -0.39 -4.44 6.32
CA ASP A 130 -0.32 -5.24 7.53
C ASP A 130 -0.87 -6.64 7.27
N ILE A 131 -1.86 -6.75 6.40
CA ILE A 131 -2.43 -8.04 5.99
C ILE A 131 -2.62 -8.03 4.48
N THR A 132 -1.95 -8.95 3.80
CA THR A 132 -2.12 -9.19 2.37
C THR A 132 -2.97 -10.43 2.18
N ILE A 133 -4.16 -10.26 1.64
CA ILE A 133 -5.08 -11.35 1.30
C ILE A 133 -4.70 -11.88 -0.08
N LEU A 134 -4.30 -13.14 -0.16
CA LEU A 134 -4.18 -13.87 -1.42
C LEU A 134 -5.49 -14.59 -1.70
N SER A 135 -6.27 -14.08 -2.65
CA SER A 135 -7.51 -14.72 -3.12
C SER A 135 -7.18 -15.77 -4.17
N GLN A 136 -7.41 -17.04 -3.86
CA GLN A 136 -7.05 -18.18 -4.70
C GLN A 136 -8.24 -19.12 -4.93
N ASP A 137 -8.47 -19.50 -6.19
CA ASP A 137 -9.47 -20.51 -6.55
C ASP A 137 -8.84 -21.92 -6.47
N LEU A 138 -9.64 -22.95 -6.20
CA LEU A 138 -9.22 -24.34 -6.01
C LEU A 138 -8.49 -24.99 -7.21
N GLY A 139 -8.66 -24.46 -8.42
CA GLY A 139 -8.37 -25.20 -9.66
C GLY A 139 -6.96 -25.12 -10.24
N PHE A 140 -6.06 -24.25 -9.76
CA PHE A 140 -4.90 -23.85 -10.59
C PHE A 140 -3.58 -23.74 -9.84
N SER A 141 -2.76 -24.81 -9.93
CA SER A 141 -1.37 -24.84 -9.44
C SER A 141 -0.42 -23.97 -10.27
N ARG A 142 -0.62 -23.85 -11.59
CA ARG A 142 0.30 -23.13 -12.51
C ARG A 142 0.40 -21.63 -12.24
N PHE A 143 -0.70 -21.00 -11.83
CA PHE A 143 -0.74 -19.58 -11.47
C PHE A 143 0.14 -19.28 -10.24
N GLN A 144 0.15 -20.21 -9.28
CA GLN A 144 0.77 -19.97 -7.98
C GLN A 144 2.29 -19.86 -8.09
N ASP A 145 2.90 -20.67 -8.95
CA ASP A 145 4.37 -20.65 -9.12
C ASP A 145 4.82 -19.33 -9.76
N HIS A 146 4.07 -18.81 -10.74
CA HIS A 146 4.33 -17.48 -11.30
C HIS A 146 4.11 -16.37 -10.26
N LEU A 147 3.04 -16.44 -9.47
CA LEU A 147 2.79 -15.48 -8.40
C LEU A 147 3.94 -15.46 -7.38
N PHE A 148 4.45 -16.63 -6.99
CA PHE A 148 5.59 -16.73 -6.07
C PHE A 148 6.88 -16.18 -6.68
N ALA A 149 7.07 -16.35 -7.99
CA ALA A 149 8.17 -15.70 -8.70
C ALA A 149 8.02 -14.16 -8.66
N PHE A 150 6.82 -13.63 -8.87
CA PHE A 150 6.56 -12.19 -8.80
C PHE A 150 6.74 -11.64 -7.39
N LEU A 151 6.27 -12.36 -6.37
CA LEU A 151 6.51 -11.99 -4.96
C LEU A 151 8.00 -12.02 -4.63
N SER A 152 8.77 -12.96 -5.18
CA SER A 152 10.22 -12.99 -4.98
C SER A 152 10.91 -11.79 -5.64
N GLN A 153 10.52 -11.44 -6.87
CA GLN A 153 11.03 -10.24 -7.55
C GLN A 153 10.58 -8.95 -6.85
N ALA A 154 9.40 -8.95 -6.24
CA ALA A 154 8.88 -7.79 -5.50
C ALA A 154 9.77 -7.42 -4.30
N VAL A 155 10.35 -8.43 -3.63
CA VAL A 155 11.34 -8.27 -2.55
C VAL A 155 12.60 -7.56 -3.06
N GLU A 156 13.04 -7.90 -4.26
CA GLU A 156 14.28 -7.37 -4.84
C GLU A 156 14.12 -5.93 -5.35
N LYS A 157 12.89 -5.53 -5.71
CA LYS A 157 12.61 -4.17 -6.19
C LYS A 157 12.68 -3.15 -5.06
N ILE A 158 11.91 -3.28 -3.98
CA ILE A 158 11.85 -2.21 -2.96
C ILE A 158 12.93 -2.43 -1.90
N SER A 159 13.75 -1.40 -1.65
CA SER A 159 14.70 -1.43 -0.55
C SER A 159 14.01 -1.67 0.78
N LYS A 160 14.56 -2.62 1.56
CA LYS A 160 14.09 -2.91 2.90
C LYS A 160 14.31 -1.69 3.78
N SER A 161 13.22 -1.12 4.28
CA SER A 161 13.26 -0.14 5.36
C SER A 161 12.63 -0.75 6.63
N GLU A 162 12.86 -0.13 7.78
CA GLU A 162 12.30 -0.59 9.05
C GLU A 162 10.76 -0.61 9.05
N LYS A 163 10.12 0.19 8.19
CA LYS A 163 8.66 0.32 8.12
C LYS A 163 8.01 -0.60 7.09
N LEU A 164 8.74 -1.12 6.11
CA LEU A 164 8.17 -1.91 5.03
C LEU A 164 8.23 -3.40 5.31
N PHE A 165 7.36 -4.15 4.63
CA PHE A 165 7.34 -5.62 4.66
C PHE A 165 7.14 -6.23 6.06
N LYS A 166 6.29 -5.62 6.89
CA LYS A 166 5.94 -6.12 8.22
C LYS A 166 4.56 -6.81 8.27
N GLY A 167 4.00 -7.13 7.11
CA GLY A 167 2.66 -7.70 7.00
C GLY A 167 2.62 -9.21 7.19
N ILE A 168 1.42 -9.77 7.13
CA ILE A 168 1.17 -11.22 7.06
C ILE A 168 0.45 -11.60 5.78
N LEU A 169 0.56 -12.87 5.40
CA LEU A 169 -0.15 -13.43 4.26
C LEU A 169 -1.41 -14.19 4.71
N LEU A 170 -2.59 -13.71 4.33
CA LEU A 170 -3.84 -14.45 4.50
C LEU A 170 -4.22 -15.13 3.19
N VAL A 171 -4.09 -16.45 3.12
CA VAL A 171 -4.48 -17.25 1.95
C VAL A 171 -5.96 -17.58 2.05
N ALA A 172 -6.78 -16.88 1.26
CA ALA A 172 -8.22 -17.11 1.16
C ALA A 172 -8.50 -18.05 -0.03
N ILE A 173 -8.81 -19.31 0.28
CA ILE A 173 -9.21 -20.31 -0.71
C ILE A 173 -10.70 -20.17 -0.98
N ARG A 174 -11.05 -19.93 -2.23
CA ARG A 174 -12.37 -19.48 -2.67
C ARG A 174 -13.15 -20.56 -3.38
N ASP A 175 -14.47 -20.35 -3.42
CA ASP A 175 -15.44 -21.14 -4.19
C ASP A 175 -15.40 -22.64 -3.85
N ILE A 176 -15.22 -22.91 -2.57
CA ILE A 176 -15.17 -24.26 -2.01
C ILE A 176 -16.58 -24.85 -1.94
N SER A 177 -16.66 -26.15 -2.23
CA SER A 177 -17.83 -26.99 -1.92
C SER A 177 -17.56 -27.80 -0.66
N ASP A 178 -18.61 -28.06 0.12
CA ASP A 178 -18.51 -28.74 1.42
C ASP A 178 -17.81 -30.11 1.35
N SER A 179 -17.85 -30.79 0.19
CA SER A 179 -17.25 -32.13 0.03
C SER A 179 -15.72 -32.13 0.02
N ASN A 180 -15.07 -31.04 -0.39
CA ASN A 180 -13.62 -30.99 -0.64
C ASN A 180 -12.91 -29.93 0.21
N ALA A 181 -13.62 -29.32 1.16
CA ALA A 181 -13.13 -28.18 1.94
C ALA A 181 -11.88 -28.50 2.75
N GLN A 182 -11.89 -29.60 3.50
CA GLN A 182 -10.78 -29.99 4.36
C GLN A 182 -9.54 -30.38 3.57
N GLU A 183 -9.68 -31.19 2.52
CA GLU A 183 -8.55 -31.60 1.68
C GLU A 183 -7.87 -30.39 1.03
N SER A 184 -8.66 -29.39 0.65
CA SER A 184 -8.16 -28.15 0.06
C SER A 184 -7.41 -27.29 1.07
N PHE A 185 -7.92 -27.23 2.29
CA PHE A 185 -7.23 -26.59 3.42
C PHE A 185 -5.87 -27.25 3.67
N ASP A 186 -5.88 -28.56 3.89
CA ASP A 186 -4.67 -29.33 4.23
C ASP A 186 -3.62 -29.23 3.12
N ALA A 187 -4.05 -29.28 1.85
CA ALA A 187 -3.15 -29.15 0.71
C ALA A 187 -2.50 -27.76 0.63
N ALA A 188 -3.26 -26.69 0.86
CA ALA A 188 -2.73 -25.34 0.85
C ALA A 188 -1.80 -25.09 2.05
N GLU A 189 -2.22 -25.49 3.25
CA GLU A 189 -1.42 -25.35 4.47
C GLU A 189 -0.08 -26.09 4.32
N LYS A 190 -0.12 -27.36 3.91
CA LYS A 190 1.09 -28.14 3.63
C LYS A 190 1.99 -27.46 2.60
N LYS A 191 1.43 -26.86 1.55
CA LYS A 191 2.21 -26.16 0.53
C LYS A 191 2.96 -24.96 1.10
N PHE A 192 2.30 -24.12 1.89
CA PHE A 192 2.95 -22.95 2.49
C PHE A 192 3.95 -23.33 3.60
N LEU A 193 3.69 -24.40 4.35
CA LEU A 193 4.68 -24.98 5.28
C LEU A 193 5.92 -25.55 4.55
N ASP A 194 5.70 -26.21 3.41
CA ASP A 194 6.78 -26.70 2.56
C ASP A 194 7.62 -25.54 1.98
N LEU A 195 6.98 -24.43 1.62
CA LEU A 195 7.66 -23.23 1.14
C LEU A 195 8.54 -22.63 2.24
N GLN A 196 8.01 -22.51 3.47
CA GLN A 196 8.74 -22.03 4.64
C GLN A 196 9.95 -22.93 4.99
N SER A 197 9.77 -24.25 4.96
CA SER A 197 10.80 -25.21 5.39
C SER A 197 11.92 -25.44 4.36
N LYS A 198 11.61 -25.40 3.06
CA LYS A 198 12.58 -25.73 1.99
C LYS A 198 13.53 -24.58 1.64
N GLY A 199 13.43 -23.42 2.28
CA GLY A 199 14.23 -22.23 1.96
C GLY A 199 14.05 -21.73 0.52
N LYS A 200 13.08 -22.25 -0.23
CA LYS A 200 12.82 -21.94 -1.64
C LYS A 200 12.06 -20.64 -1.83
N SER A 201 11.43 -20.11 -0.78
CA SER A 201 10.66 -18.87 -0.80
C SER A 201 11.23 -17.88 0.21
N GLY A 202 12.39 -17.31 -0.10
CA GLY A 202 12.91 -16.16 0.65
C GLY A 202 11.91 -15.00 0.73
N PHE A 203 10.92 -14.95 -0.16
CA PHE A 203 9.85 -13.95 -0.11
C PHE A 203 8.91 -14.10 1.09
N LEU A 204 8.59 -15.31 1.57
CA LEU A 204 7.66 -15.46 2.71
C LEU A 204 8.28 -14.87 3.98
N GLU A 205 9.57 -15.13 4.17
CA GLU A 205 10.33 -14.53 5.26
C GLU A 205 10.46 -13.02 5.09
N GLN A 206 10.85 -12.57 3.88
CA GLN A 206 11.19 -11.17 3.66
C GLN A 206 9.98 -10.25 3.54
N LEU A 207 8.85 -10.71 2.99
CA LEU A 207 7.62 -9.93 2.83
C LEU A 207 6.67 -10.07 4.01
N PHE A 208 6.64 -11.27 4.62
CA PHE A 208 5.59 -11.65 5.57
C PHE A 208 6.10 -12.20 6.90
N SER A 209 7.41 -12.08 7.17
CA SER A 209 8.03 -12.59 8.41
C SER A 209 7.67 -14.06 8.69
N ASN A 210 7.59 -14.88 7.63
CA ASN A 210 7.17 -16.29 7.69
C ASN A 210 5.79 -16.53 8.32
N THR A 211 4.94 -15.51 8.37
CA THR A 211 3.62 -15.58 8.99
C THR A 211 2.55 -15.62 7.90
N PHE A 212 1.86 -16.76 7.83
CA PHE A 212 0.70 -16.92 6.96
C PHE A 212 -0.44 -17.61 7.70
N LYS A 213 -1.67 -17.42 7.21
CA LYS A 213 -2.86 -18.14 7.67
C LYS A 213 -3.67 -18.57 6.46
N VAL A 214 -4.21 -19.79 6.50
CA VAL A 214 -5.12 -20.30 5.47
C VAL A 214 -6.55 -20.17 5.97
N GLN A 215 -7.46 -19.73 5.10
CA GLN A 215 -8.88 -19.63 5.39
C GLN A 215 -9.70 -20.07 4.18
N LEU A 216 -10.80 -20.75 4.47
CA LEU A 216 -11.77 -21.19 3.47
C LEU A 216 -12.87 -20.15 3.33
N VAL A 217 -13.29 -19.92 2.09
CA VAL A 217 -14.40 -19.03 1.75
C VAL A 217 -15.29 -19.77 0.76
N HIS A 218 -16.48 -20.16 1.21
CA HIS A 218 -17.46 -20.80 0.35
C HIS A 218 -17.99 -19.83 -0.72
N HIS A 219 -18.64 -20.40 -1.73
CA HIS A 219 -19.40 -19.63 -2.70
C HIS A 219 -20.44 -18.73 -2.00
N PHE A 220 -20.70 -17.54 -2.55
CA PHE A 220 -21.53 -16.52 -1.89
C PHE A 220 -22.99 -16.93 -1.66
N GLU A 221 -23.49 -17.93 -2.40
CA GLU A 221 -24.84 -18.48 -2.23
C GLU A 221 -24.91 -19.53 -1.11
N ASN A 222 -23.77 -20.01 -0.61
CA ASN A 222 -23.73 -20.99 0.46
C ASN A 222 -24.14 -20.33 1.78
N ARG A 223 -24.98 -21.02 2.55
CA ARG A 223 -25.42 -20.59 3.90
C ARG A 223 -24.27 -20.34 4.88
N ASN A 224 -23.12 -20.98 4.68
CA ASN A 224 -21.93 -20.83 5.53
C ASN A 224 -21.14 -19.56 5.21
N PHE A 225 -21.34 -18.94 4.04
CA PHE A 225 -20.55 -17.80 3.58
C PHE A 225 -20.54 -16.65 4.60
N ASP A 226 -21.71 -16.22 5.07
CA ASP A 226 -21.79 -15.09 6.01
C ASP A 226 -21.17 -15.42 7.38
N TYR A 227 -21.25 -16.69 7.81
CA TYR A 227 -20.59 -17.16 9.03
C TYR A 227 -19.06 -17.12 8.88
N GLU A 228 -18.54 -17.53 7.74
CA GLU A 228 -17.10 -17.50 7.43
C GLU A 228 -16.57 -16.08 7.30
N ILE A 229 -17.32 -15.18 6.65
CA ILE A 229 -16.97 -13.76 6.61
C ILE A 229 -16.90 -13.18 8.02
N LYS A 230 -17.82 -13.56 8.91
CA LYS A 230 -17.78 -13.16 10.31
C LYS A 230 -16.55 -13.74 11.03
N GLY A 231 -16.21 -15.00 10.79
CA GLY A 231 -15.00 -15.65 11.31
C GLY A 231 -13.72 -14.96 10.82
N LEU A 232 -13.64 -14.63 9.54
CA LEU A 232 -12.55 -13.86 8.95
C LEU A 232 -12.40 -12.52 9.65
N ARG A 233 -13.48 -11.75 9.81
CA ARG A 233 -13.45 -10.48 10.56
C ARG A 233 -12.88 -10.67 11.97
N GLN A 234 -13.32 -11.69 12.69
CA GLN A 234 -12.79 -11.99 14.03
C GLN A 234 -11.30 -12.31 13.99
N LEU A 235 -10.82 -13.05 12.99
CA LEU A 235 -9.40 -13.34 12.81
C LEU A 235 -8.58 -12.08 12.53
N PHE A 236 -9.09 -11.16 11.70
CA PHE A 236 -8.46 -9.85 11.46
C PHE A 236 -8.30 -9.09 12.79
N PHE A 237 -9.39 -8.90 13.54
CA PHE A 237 -9.35 -8.15 14.79
C PHE A 237 -8.51 -8.83 15.86
N ASN A 238 -8.59 -10.16 15.98
CA ASN A 238 -7.77 -10.89 16.95
C ASN A 238 -6.29 -10.73 16.61
N TYR A 239 -5.89 -10.93 15.35
CA TYR A 239 -4.50 -10.74 14.92
C TYR A 239 -4.02 -9.31 15.17
N ILE A 240 -4.86 -8.30 14.87
CA ILE A 240 -4.51 -6.90 15.13
C ILE A 240 -4.30 -6.65 16.63
N ASN A 241 -5.16 -7.21 17.47
CA ASN A 241 -5.12 -7.01 18.93
C ASN A 241 -4.06 -7.84 19.65
N THR A 242 -3.62 -8.98 19.09
CA THR A 242 -2.60 -9.82 19.73
C THR A 242 -1.21 -9.58 19.14
N GLU A 243 -1.08 -9.66 17.82
CA GLU A 243 0.22 -9.65 17.15
C GLU A 243 0.66 -8.25 16.71
N LEU A 244 -0.29 -7.35 16.41
CA LEU A 244 0.02 -6.01 15.92
C LEU A 244 -0.25 -4.89 16.93
N HIS A 245 -0.68 -5.19 18.15
CA HIS A 245 -1.14 -4.14 19.09
C HIS A 245 -0.05 -3.13 19.48
N THR A 246 1.20 -3.56 19.53
CA THR A 246 2.36 -2.70 19.79
C THR A 246 3.01 -2.18 18.50
N SER A 247 2.64 -2.71 17.33
CA SER A 247 3.21 -2.32 16.06
C SER A 247 2.66 -0.95 15.62
N HIS A 248 3.44 0.10 15.90
CA HIS A 248 3.19 1.47 15.44
C HIS A 248 4.05 1.74 14.20
N ARG A 249 3.78 1.01 13.11
CA ARG A 249 4.52 1.14 11.84
C ARG A 249 4.47 2.58 11.30
N TRP A 250 3.30 3.20 11.42
CA TRP A 250 3.03 4.56 10.96
C TRP A 250 2.85 5.47 12.15
N GLU A 251 3.63 6.56 12.19
CA GLU A 251 3.53 7.55 13.27
C GLU A 251 2.15 8.20 13.31
N ASN A 252 1.55 8.48 12.16
CA ASN A 252 0.22 9.09 12.01
C ASN A 252 -0.23 8.91 10.55
N GLY A 253 -1.43 9.36 10.19
CA GLY A 253 -1.90 9.13 8.83
C GLY A 253 -1.18 9.97 7.78
N LYS A 254 -0.61 11.14 8.12
CA LYS A 254 0.29 11.87 7.20
C LYS A 254 1.56 11.06 6.90
N ASN A 255 2.17 10.47 7.94
CA ASN A 255 3.35 9.61 7.81
C ASN A 255 3.10 8.47 6.81
N LEU A 256 1.94 7.81 6.92
CA LEU A 256 1.51 6.80 5.97
C LEU A 256 1.33 7.37 4.55
N ALA A 257 0.57 8.46 4.41
CA ALA A 257 0.29 9.06 3.11
C ALA A 257 1.58 9.44 2.37
N ASP A 258 2.54 10.05 3.07
CA ASP A 258 3.82 10.44 2.49
C ASP A 258 4.61 9.20 2.01
N HIS A 259 4.71 8.13 2.82
CA HIS A 259 5.43 6.91 2.43
C HIS A 259 4.76 6.19 1.25
N LEU A 260 3.42 6.16 1.19
CA LEU A 260 2.70 5.63 0.03
C LEU A 260 3.05 6.41 -1.24
N LYS A 261 3.11 7.75 -1.17
CA LYS A 261 3.46 8.60 -2.31
C LYS A 261 4.91 8.39 -2.74
N ILE A 262 5.84 8.30 -1.79
CA ILE A 262 7.24 7.97 -2.06
C ILE A 262 7.33 6.64 -2.80
N LEU A 263 6.70 5.58 -2.27
CA LEU A 263 6.74 4.25 -2.89
C LEU A 263 6.15 4.22 -4.30
N LEU A 264 5.07 4.98 -4.55
CA LEU A 264 4.49 5.10 -5.89
C LEU A 264 5.49 5.71 -6.88
N VAL A 265 6.22 6.73 -6.47
CA VAL A 265 7.25 7.38 -7.29
C VAL A 265 8.45 6.45 -7.48
N GLN A 266 8.92 5.80 -6.43
CA GLN A 266 10.03 4.84 -6.47
C GLN A 266 9.76 3.67 -7.42
N LEU A 267 8.58 3.07 -7.33
CA LEU A 267 8.15 2.00 -8.23
C LEU A 267 7.97 2.49 -9.66
N TYR A 268 7.58 3.75 -9.84
CA TYR A 268 7.45 4.35 -11.16
C TYR A 268 8.81 4.54 -11.84
N THR A 269 9.83 4.97 -11.10
CA THR A 269 11.16 5.26 -11.65
C THR A 269 12.19 4.17 -11.48
N ASP A 270 11.78 3.04 -10.90
CA ASP A 270 12.68 1.97 -10.50
C ASP A 270 13.87 2.52 -9.68
N ASP A 271 13.59 3.53 -8.84
CA ASP A 271 14.55 4.15 -7.94
C ASP A 271 14.26 3.67 -6.51
N PHE A 272 15.18 2.87 -5.98
CA PHE A 272 14.99 2.11 -4.76
C PHE A 272 15.89 2.60 -3.63
N ILE A 273 16.17 3.90 -3.57
CA ILE A 273 16.76 4.52 -2.37
C ILE A 273 15.87 4.24 -1.13
N ASP A 274 16.41 4.37 0.08
CA ASP A 274 15.62 4.15 1.28
C ASP A 274 14.44 5.14 1.39
N SER A 275 13.21 4.60 1.48
CA SER A 275 11.98 5.40 1.56
C SER A 275 11.91 6.33 2.78
N HIS A 276 12.54 5.94 3.90
CA HIS A 276 12.58 6.72 5.12
C HIS A 276 13.54 7.91 5.00
N GLU A 277 14.69 7.73 4.36
CA GLU A 277 15.62 8.82 4.05
C GLU A 277 14.94 9.89 3.18
N ILE A 278 14.24 9.46 2.13
CA ILE A 278 13.46 10.35 1.26
C ILE A 278 12.35 11.05 2.04
N HIS A 279 11.67 10.35 2.97
CA HIS A 279 10.66 10.96 3.83
C HIS A 279 11.24 12.06 4.73
N CYS A 280 12.44 11.84 5.27
CA CYS A 280 13.15 12.83 6.06
C CYS A 280 13.51 14.07 5.21
N GLU A 281 13.99 13.88 3.98
CA GLU A 281 14.20 15.00 3.04
C GLU A 281 12.90 15.75 2.74
N MET A 282 11.78 15.02 2.56
CA MET A 282 10.47 15.63 2.37
C MET A 282 10.07 16.51 3.56
N LYS A 283 10.15 15.97 4.79
CA LYS A 283 9.87 16.72 6.02
C LYS A 283 10.75 17.97 6.16
N LEU A 284 12.06 17.85 5.88
CA LEU A 284 13.00 18.97 5.96
C LEU A 284 12.62 20.10 4.99
N ALA A 285 12.32 19.77 3.73
CA ALA A 285 11.94 20.80 2.76
C ALA A 285 10.56 21.41 3.04
N GLU A 286 9.60 20.68 3.62
CA GLU A 286 8.34 21.26 4.15
C GLU A 286 8.62 22.25 5.30
N LEU A 287 9.49 21.88 6.24
CA LEU A 287 9.91 22.74 7.35
C LEU A 287 10.58 24.02 6.86
N ILE A 288 11.51 23.91 5.91
CA ILE A 288 12.16 25.08 5.28
C ILE A 288 11.12 25.98 4.62
N GLU A 289 10.13 25.44 3.91
CA GLU A 289 9.08 26.25 3.28
C GLU A 289 8.18 26.94 4.31
N ARG A 290 7.84 26.26 5.41
CA ARG A 290 7.09 26.85 6.53
C ARG A 290 7.89 27.96 7.22
N MET A 291 9.18 27.74 7.46
CA MET A 291 10.08 28.74 8.02
C MET A 291 10.19 29.94 7.09
N LYS A 292 10.37 29.73 5.78
CA LYS A 292 10.33 30.80 4.76
C LYS A 292 9.05 31.62 4.88
N LYS A 293 7.89 30.98 4.83
CA LYS A 293 6.58 31.67 4.93
C LYS A 293 6.42 32.44 6.23
N ALA A 294 6.82 31.85 7.37
CA ALA A 294 6.75 32.50 8.68
C ALA A 294 7.69 33.70 8.77
N TRP A 295 8.92 33.57 8.28
CA TRP A 295 9.90 34.66 8.23
C TRP A 295 9.48 35.78 7.28
N THR A 296 8.99 35.43 6.09
CA THR A 296 8.43 36.39 5.14
C THR A 296 7.29 37.16 5.76
N ARG A 297 6.37 36.51 6.48
CA ARG A 297 5.31 37.20 7.21
C ARG A 297 5.85 38.13 8.30
N PHE A 298 6.79 37.66 9.12
CA PHE A 298 7.38 38.45 10.21
C PHE A 298 8.08 39.72 9.70
N TYR A 299 8.81 39.64 8.59
CA TYR A 299 9.56 40.78 8.04
C TYR A 299 8.73 41.66 7.09
N LEU A 300 7.70 41.14 6.44
CA LEU A 300 6.81 41.94 5.57
C LEU A 300 5.75 42.72 6.35
N ASP A 301 5.51 42.39 7.62
CA ASP A 301 4.69 43.21 8.53
C ASP A 301 5.36 44.57 8.86
N ASP A 302 6.64 44.77 8.48
CA ASP A 302 7.37 46.03 8.58
C ASP A 302 7.34 46.79 7.22
N GLU A 303 6.30 47.63 7.03
CA GLU A 303 5.97 48.29 5.75
C GLU A 303 7.10 49.21 5.21
N GLU A 304 8.01 49.69 6.07
CA GLU A 304 9.06 50.63 5.66
C GLU A 304 10.21 49.97 4.87
N ASN A 305 10.37 48.64 4.91
CA ASN A 305 11.59 47.97 4.38
C ASN A 305 11.35 46.67 3.58
N ILE A 306 10.17 46.51 2.96
CA ILE A 306 9.78 45.31 2.21
C ILE A 306 10.86 44.81 1.22
N ALA A 307 11.45 45.69 0.41
CA ALA A 307 12.44 45.30 -0.61
C ALA A 307 13.78 44.82 -0.01
N LEU A 308 14.22 45.43 1.10
CA LEU A 308 15.43 45.01 1.82
C LEU A 308 15.22 43.65 2.50
N ASN A 309 14.03 43.48 3.09
CA ASN A 309 13.62 42.26 3.76
C ASN A 309 13.53 41.07 2.79
N GLU A 310 12.99 41.27 1.58
CA GLU A 310 13.01 40.26 0.52
C GLU A 310 14.44 39.84 0.12
N GLN A 311 15.37 40.79 0.05
CA GLN A 311 16.78 40.54 -0.28
C GLN A 311 17.50 39.74 0.81
N ILE A 312 17.25 40.05 2.08
CA ILE A 312 17.81 39.33 3.24
C ILE A 312 17.30 37.89 3.27
N ILE A 313 15.98 37.70 3.11
CA ILE A 313 15.34 36.37 3.05
C ILE A 313 15.98 35.53 1.94
N LYS A 314 16.10 36.10 0.73
CA LYS A 314 16.71 35.39 -0.40
C LYS A 314 18.15 34.97 -0.11
N THR A 315 18.94 35.86 0.49
CA THR A 315 20.35 35.60 0.83
C THR A 315 20.50 34.48 1.87
N ILE A 316 19.65 34.46 2.90
CA ILE A 316 19.72 33.44 3.96
C ILE A 316 19.31 32.06 3.42
N PHE A 317 18.28 32.00 2.59
CA PHE A 317 17.74 30.72 2.13
C PHE A 317 18.42 30.14 0.89
N ASP A 318 19.12 30.95 0.09
CA ASP A 318 19.93 30.46 -1.04
C ASP A 318 21.30 29.94 -0.56
N ASN A 319 21.72 30.28 0.66
CA ASN A 319 23.02 29.94 1.20
C ASN A 319 22.92 28.80 2.23
N LYS A 320 23.04 27.55 1.74
CA LYS A 320 22.84 26.30 2.54
C LYS A 320 23.67 26.21 3.82
N GLU A 321 24.80 26.92 3.93
CA GLU A 321 25.64 26.93 5.13
C GLU A 321 24.95 27.52 6.37
N TYR A 322 23.98 28.43 6.19
CA TYR A 322 23.26 29.05 7.32
C TYR A 322 22.13 28.21 7.89
N LEU A 323 21.73 27.14 7.21
CA LEU A 323 20.64 26.24 7.63
C LEU A 323 21.13 25.00 8.39
N ILE A 324 22.45 24.78 8.46
CA ILE A 324 23.07 23.54 9.00
C ILE A 324 23.81 23.78 10.34
N LYS A 325 23.85 25.00 10.85
CA LYS A 325 24.29 25.31 12.23
C LYS A 325 23.09 25.52 13.13
#